data_AF-A0A370G4F1-F1
#
_entry.id   AF-A0A370G4F1-F1
#
_cell.length_a   1.000
_cell.length_b   1.000
_cell.length_c   1.000
_cell.angle_alpha   90.00
_cell.angle_beta   90.00
_cell.angle_gamma   90.00
#
_symmetry.space_group_name_H-M   'P 1'
#
loop_
_entity.id
_entity.type
_entity.pdbx_description
1 polymer ?
#
loop_
_entity_poly.entity_id
_entity_poly.type
_entity_poly.pdbx_seq_one_letter_code
_entity_poly.pdbx_strand_id
1 'polypeptide(L)'
;MFAGLVRLSGWLILAILGGLIAVLAWGGLSAWSAFGPGFVWSAAWNPVTQHFGAAAPVFGSVMTTLLALVFAVPLAFGIAFWLVEMAP
;
A
#
# COMPACT_ATOMS: atom_id res chain seq x y z
N MET A 1 31.82 -13.84 0.17
CA MET A 1 30.53 -14.56 0.26
C MET A 1 29.38 -13.69 0.77
N PHE A 2 29.50 -13.06 1.96
CA PHE A 2 28.40 -12.27 2.57
C PHE A 2 27.81 -11.16 1.68
N ALA A 3 28.65 -10.32 1.06
CA ALA A 3 28.18 -9.25 0.17
C ALA A 3 27.42 -9.76 -1.08
N GLY A 4 27.74 -10.97 -1.56
CA GLY A 4 27.01 -11.61 -2.65
C GLY A 4 25.60 -12.02 -2.23
N LEU A 5 25.46 -12.62 -1.05
CA LEU A 5 24.17 -13.00 -0.47
C LEU A 5 23.25 -11.77 -0.27
N VAL A 6 23.80 -10.68 0.29
CA VAL A 6 23.04 -9.45 0.53
C VAL A 6 22.57 -8.82 -0.79
N ARG A 7 23.43 -8.75 -1.81
CA ARG A 7 23.05 -8.23 -3.13
C ARG A 7 21.99 -9.09 -3.80
N LEU A 8 22.11 -10.41 -3.71
CA LEU A 8 21.15 -11.34 -4.30
C LEU A 8 19.79 -11.26 -3.57
N SER A 9 19.79 -11.10 -2.25
CA SER A 9 18.59 -10.83 -1.47
C SER A 9 17.92 -9.51 -1.90
N GLY A 10 18.68 -8.44 -2.12
CA GLY A 10 18.14 -7.18 -2.63
C GLY A 10 17.49 -7.33 -4.01
N TRP A 11 18.18 -7.99 -4.95
CA TRP A 11 17.62 -8.27 -6.28
C TRP A 11 16.37 -9.15 -6.22
N LEU A 12 16.35 -10.15 -5.35
CA LEU A 12 15.21 -11.03 -5.16
C LEU A 12 13.99 -10.28 -4.63
N ILE A 13 14.16 -9.39 -3.65
CA ILE A 13 13.09 -8.54 -3.13
C ILE A 13 12.54 -7.63 -4.24
N LEU A 14 13.43 -6.98 -5.01
CA LEU A 14 13.02 -6.14 -6.13
C LEU A 14 12.27 -6.93 -7.20
N ALA A 15 12.73 -8.14 -7.51
CA ALA A 15 12.06 -9.02 -8.47
C ALA A 15 10.67 -9.45 -7.99
N ILE A 16 10.52 -9.77 -6.70
CA ILE A 16 9.22 -10.12 -6.11
C ILE A 16 8.28 -8.91 -6.13
N LEU A 17 8.75 -7.73 -5.76
CA LEU A 17 7.94 -6.50 -5.82
C LEU A 17 7.51 -6.17 -7.26
N GLY A 18 8.42 -6.28 -8.22
CA GLY A 18 8.11 -6.11 -9.64
C GLY A 18 7.09 -7.14 -10.13
N GLY A 19 7.25 -8.40 -9.74
CA GLY A 19 6.30 -9.47 -10.05
C GLY A 19 4.92 -9.22 -9.45
N LEU A 20 4.86 -8.76 -8.20
CA LEU A 20 3.60 -8.39 -7.54
C LEU A 20 2.88 -7.29 -8.31
N ILE A 21 3.60 -6.23 -8.69
CA ILE A 21 3.04 -5.14 -9.50
C ILE A 21 2.51 -5.67 -10.84
N ALA A 22 3.26 -6.54 -11.51
CA ALA A 22 2.84 -7.13 -12.78
C ALA A 22 1.56 -7.98 -12.64
N VAL A 23 1.48 -8.81 -11.61
CA VAL A 23 0.29 -9.64 -11.32
C VAL A 23 -0.92 -8.78 -11.00
N LEU A 24 -0.75 -7.74 -10.17
CA LEU A 24 -1.82 -6.80 -9.83
C LEU A 24 -2.28 -6.00 -11.06
N ALA A 25 -1.37 -5.57 -11.92
CA ALA A 25 -1.71 -4.87 -13.15
C ALA A 25 -2.49 -5.78 -14.11
N TRP A 26 -2.05 -7.04 -14.28
CA TRP A 26 -2.72 -8.01 -15.14
C TRP A 26 -4.14 -8.35 -14.64
N GLY A 27 -4.29 -8.63 -13.34
CA GLY A 27 -5.60 -8.88 -12.72
C GLY A 27 -6.49 -7.64 -12.76
N GLY A 28 -5.89 -6.46 -12.58
CA GLY A 28 -6.56 -5.16 -12.63
C GLY A 28 -7.15 -4.87 -14.01
N LEU A 29 -6.41 -5.11 -15.11
CA LEU A 29 -6.87 -4.87 -16.49
C LEU A 29 -8.24 -5.50 -16.79
N SER A 30 -8.53 -6.69 -16.25
CA SER A 30 -9.83 -7.35 -16.40
C SER A 30 -10.99 -6.58 -15.71
N ALA A 31 -10.70 -5.88 -14.60
CA ALA A 31 -11.69 -5.00 -13.96
C ALA A 31 -12.00 -3.76 -14.82
N TRP A 32 -11.02 -3.25 -15.58
CA TRP A 32 -11.24 -2.11 -16.47
C TRP A 32 -12.12 -2.49 -17.67
N SER A 33 -12.00 -3.72 -18.19
CA SER A 33 -12.87 -4.20 -19.27
C SER A 33 -14.30 -4.52 -18.79
N ALA A 34 -14.47 -4.96 -17.54
CA ALA A 34 -15.79 -5.27 -16.97
C ALA A 34 -16.57 -4.04 -16.48
N PHE A 35 -15.90 -3.04 -15.91
CA PHE A 35 -16.55 -1.89 -15.24
C PHE A 35 -16.32 -0.55 -15.94
N GLY A 36 -15.44 -0.50 -16.95
CA GLY A 36 -15.12 0.72 -17.70
C GLY A 36 -14.34 1.78 -16.89
N PRO A 37 -14.07 2.96 -17.48
CA PRO A 37 -13.27 4.02 -16.84
C PRO A 37 -13.92 4.63 -15.59
N GLY A 38 -15.25 4.46 -15.44
CA GLY A 38 -15.98 4.88 -14.23
C GLY A 38 -15.65 4.07 -12.98
N PHE A 39 -15.01 2.90 -13.12
CA PHE A 39 -14.57 2.05 -12.01
C PHE A 39 -13.69 2.79 -11.00
N VAL A 40 -12.82 3.70 -11.47
CA VAL A 40 -11.82 4.37 -10.63
C VAL A 40 -12.47 5.38 -9.67
N TRP A 41 -13.54 6.06 -10.10
CA TRP A 41 -14.26 7.06 -9.30
C TRP A 41 -15.53 6.52 -8.64
N SER A 42 -16.00 5.34 -9.04
CA SER A 42 -17.19 4.74 -8.46
C SER A 42 -16.92 4.30 -7.02
N ALA A 43 -17.77 4.77 -6.11
CA ALA A 43 -17.84 4.27 -4.73
C ALA A 43 -18.86 3.12 -4.58
N ALA A 44 -19.39 2.60 -5.70
CA ALA A 44 -20.39 1.53 -5.66
C ALA A 44 -19.79 0.26 -5.03
N TRP A 45 -20.49 -0.28 -4.05
CA TRP A 45 -20.16 -1.55 -3.42
C TRP A 45 -21.43 -2.38 -3.32
N ASN A 46 -21.80 -3.06 -4.40
CA ASN A 46 -22.98 -3.91 -4.46
C ASN A 46 -22.57 -5.39 -4.57
N PRO A 47 -22.53 -6.13 -3.44
CA PRO A 47 -22.17 -7.54 -3.44
C PRO A 47 -23.21 -8.45 -4.09
N VAL A 48 -24.45 -7.99 -4.26
CA VAL A 48 -25.54 -8.76 -4.87
C VAL A 48 -25.41 -8.74 -6.39
N THR A 49 -25.16 -7.57 -6.99
CA THR A 49 -25.01 -7.43 -8.45
C THR A 49 -23.55 -7.50 -8.91
N GLN A 50 -22.62 -7.80 -8.01
CA GLN A 50 -21.17 -7.83 -8.26
C GLN A 50 -20.62 -6.54 -8.88
N HIS A 51 -21.25 -5.40 -8.59
CA HIS A 51 -20.80 -4.09 -9.05
C HIS A 51 -19.95 -3.44 -7.97
N PHE A 52 -18.65 -3.41 -8.21
CA PHE A 52 -17.66 -2.83 -7.32
C PHE A 52 -16.93 -1.70 -8.02
N GLY A 53 -16.63 -0.63 -7.28
CA GLY A 53 -15.76 0.45 -7.72
C GLY A 53 -14.49 0.53 -6.87
N ALA A 54 -13.43 1.09 -7.45
CA ALA A 54 -12.13 1.21 -6.80
C ALA A 54 -12.09 2.29 -5.71
N ALA A 55 -12.95 3.31 -5.79
CA ALA A 55 -12.85 4.47 -4.89
C ALA A 55 -13.10 4.10 -3.43
N ALA A 56 -14.03 3.17 -3.16
CA ALA A 56 -14.35 2.73 -1.80
C ALA A 56 -13.15 2.09 -1.06
N PRO A 57 -12.48 1.05 -1.60
CA PRO A 57 -11.29 0.47 -0.96
C PRO A 57 -10.10 1.42 -0.93
N VAL A 58 -9.91 2.27 -1.95
CA VAL A 58 -8.84 3.28 -1.94
C VAL A 58 -9.03 4.28 -0.80
N PHE A 59 -10.25 4.79 -0.63
CA PHE A 59 -10.56 5.72 0.45
C PHE A 59 -10.30 5.12 1.83
N GLY A 60 -10.67 3.84 2.04
CA GLY A 60 -10.39 3.12 3.29
C GLY A 60 -8.89 3.05 3.60
N SER A 61 -8.07 2.67 2.62
CA SER A 61 -6.61 2.60 2.78
C SER A 61 -6.00 3.97 3.08
N VAL A 62 -6.45 5.03 2.42
CA VAL A 62 -5.96 6.39 2.64
C VAL A 62 -6.34 6.89 4.04
N MET A 63 -7.61 6.72 4.45
CA MET A 63 -8.06 7.17 5.77
C MET A 63 -7.37 6.40 6.90
N THR A 64 -7.25 5.08 6.79
CA THR A 64 -6.54 4.27 7.80
C THR A 64 -5.07 4.67 7.90
N THR A 65 -4.39 4.89 6.77
CA THR A 65 -3.00 5.36 6.76
C THR A 65 -2.88 6.75 7.38
N LEU A 66 -3.80 7.66 7.07
CA LEU A 66 -3.82 9.02 7.63
C LEU A 66 -4.00 8.98 9.15
N LEU A 67 -4.96 8.21 9.64
CA LEU A 67 -5.17 8.02 11.07
C LEU A 67 -3.93 7.41 11.73
N ALA A 68 -3.32 6.40 11.12
CA ALA A 68 -2.09 5.80 11.63
C ALA A 68 -0.95 6.83 11.76
N LEU A 69 -0.77 7.69 10.76
CA LEU A 69 0.25 8.75 10.79
C LEU A 69 -0.02 9.80 11.87
N VAL A 70 -1.28 10.18 12.08
CA VAL A 70 -1.67 11.14 13.13
C VAL A 70 -1.23 10.68 14.52
N PHE A 71 -1.25 9.37 14.80
CA PHE A 71 -0.77 8.82 16.08
C PHE A 71 0.72 8.48 16.07
N ALA A 72 1.22 7.91 14.97
CA ALA A 72 2.61 7.47 14.87
C ALA A 72 3.60 8.64 14.90
N VAL A 73 3.27 9.76 14.26
CA VAL A 73 4.18 10.92 14.14
C VAL A 73 4.47 11.57 15.50
N PRO A 74 3.47 11.98 16.32
CA PRO A 74 3.73 12.54 17.65
C PRO A 74 4.47 11.57 18.57
N LEU A 75 4.14 10.27 18.51
CA LEU A 75 4.82 9.24 19.29
C LEU A 75 6.29 9.11 18.89
N ALA A 76 6.58 9.07 17.59
CA ALA A 76 7.95 8.99 17.08
C ALA A 76 8.77 10.22 17.49
N PHE A 77 8.19 11.43 17.43
CA PHE A 77 8.83 12.65 17.91
C PHE A 77 9.07 12.62 19.43
N GLY A 78 8.12 12.12 20.22
CA GLY A 78 8.28 11.99 21.67
C GLY A 78 9.44 11.06 22.04
N ILE A 79 9.56 9.91 21.35
CA ILE A 79 10.67 8.97 21.56
C ILE A 79 11.99 9.60 21.12
N ALA A 80 12.02 10.27 19.96
CA ALA A 80 13.22 10.93 19.46
C ALA A 80 13.73 12.02 20.41
N PHE A 81 12.82 12.85 20.93
CA PHE A 81 13.15 13.89 21.90
C PHE A 81 13.69 13.29 23.21
N TRP A 82 13.03 12.25 23.74
CA TRP A 82 13.51 11.55 24.94
C TRP A 82 14.92 10.99 24.76
N LEU A 83 15.20 10.38 23.61
CA LEU A 83 16.50 9.79 23.31
C LEU A 83 17.62 10.85 23.25
N VAL A 84 17.32 12.05 22.73
CA VAL A 84 18.29 13.15 22.64
C VAL A 84 18.53 13.82 23.99
N GLU A 85 17.47 14.04 24.78
CA GLU A 85 17.54 14.87 25.99
C GLU A 85 17.89 14.08 27.26
N MET A 86 17.47 12.81 27.36
CA MET A 86 17.54 12.02 28.60
C MET A 86 18.50 10.83 28.53
N ALA A 87 18.98 10.45 27.33
CA ALA A 87 19.95 9.38 27.15
C ALA A 87 21.16 9.84 26.31
N PRO A 88 22.10 10.62 26.89
CA PRO A 88 23.43 10.78 26.31
C PRO A 88 24.24 9.47 26.38
#